data_AF-A0A1M6VM00-F1
#
_entry.id   AF-A0A1M6VM00-F1
#
_cell.length_a   1.000
_cell.length_b   1.000
_cell.length_c   1.000
_cell.angle_alpha   90.00
_cell.angle_beta   90.00
_cell.angle_gamma   90.00
#
_symmetry.space_group_name_H-M   'P 1'
#
loop_
_entity.id
_entity.type
_entity.pdbx_description
1 polymer ?
#
loop_
_entity_poly.entity_id
_entity_poly.type
_entity_poly.pdbx_seq_one_letter_code
_entity_poly.pdbx_strand_id
1 'polypeptide(L)' 'MLLDSGSLIVLSGDARYKWTHGIAPRKTDYINGRKIERKLRLSMTFRKVILQ' A
#
# COMPACT_ATOMS: atom_id res chain seq x y z
N MET A 1 6.48 -3.51 2.80
CA MET A 1 5.98 -3.90 1.47
C MET A 1 6.26 -2.78 0.48
N LEU A 2 6.74 -3.10 -0.72
CA LEU A 2 6.99 -2.16 -1.80
C LEU A 2 5.84 -2.23 -2.81
N LEU A 3 5.32 -1.08 -3.24
CA LEU A 3 4.24 -0.97 -4.21
C LEU A 3 4.66 -0.07 -5.36
N ASP A 4 5.12 -0.67 -6.45
CA ASP A 4 5.59 0.03 -7.64
C ASP A 4 4.45 0.73 -8.40
N SER A 5 4.80 1.64 -9.32
CA SER A 5 3.81 2.28 -10.20
C SER A 5 3.07 1.25 -11.04
N GLY A 6 1.74 1.36 -11.14
CA GLY A 6 0.91 0.40 -11.86
C GLY A 6 0.76 -0.97 -11.18
N SER A 7 1.35 -1.19 -10.00
CA SER A 7 1.18 -2.43 -9.26
C SER A 7 -0.23 -2.56 -8.65
N LEU A 8 -0.67 -3.81 -8.48
CA LEU A 8 -1.91 -4.16 -7.80
C LEU A 8 -1.57 -4.93 -6.52
N ILE A 9 -2.31 -4.64 -5.45
CA ILE A 9 -2.32 -5.44 -4.24
C ILE A 9 -3.74 -5.81 -3.84
N VAL A 10 -3.92 -7.05 -3.42
CA VAL A 10 -5.16 -7.57 -2.84
C VAL A 10 -4.93 -7.86 -1.35
N LEU A 11 -5.69 -7.20 -0.49
CA LEU A 11 -5.73 -7.50 0.94
C LEU A 11 -6.94 -8.39 1.22
N SER A 12 -6.68 -9.67 1.53
CA SER A 12 -7.69 -10.69 1.84
C SER A 12 -7.31 -11.50 3.08
N GLY A 13 -8.27 -12.26 3.63
CA GLY A 13 -8.06 -13.12 4.79
C GLY A 13 -7.44 -12.38 5.98
N ASP A 14 -6.44 -12.99 6.61
CA ASP A 14 -5.81 -12.45 7.81
C ASP A 14 -5.20 -11.05 7.59
N ALA A 15 -4.58 -10.78 6.45
CA ALA A 15 -4.01 -9.47 6.14
C ALA A 15 -5.09 -8.36 6.10
N ARG A 16 -6.35 -8.71 5.82
CA ARG A 16 -7.47 -7.76 5.80
C ARG A 16 -8.13 -7.57 7.16
N TYR A 17 -8.23 -8.63 7.95
CA TYR A 17 -9.05 -8.65 9.17
C TYR A 17 -8.26 -8.65 10.47
N LYS A 18 -7.05 -9.24 10.49
CA LYS A 18 -6.23 -9.36 11.70
C LYS A 18 -5.10 -8.33 11.79
N TRP A 19 -4.74 -7.69 10.67
CA TRP A 19 -3.62 -6.77 10.59
C TRP A 19 -4.05 -5.37 10.15
N THR A 20 -3.34 -4.37 10.68
CA THR A 20 -3.43 -2.98 10.21
C THR A 20 -2.37 -2.75 9.12
N HIS A 21 -2.70 -1.90 8.15
CA HIS A 21 -1.75 -1.46 7.12
C HIS A 21 -1.77 0.07 7.06
N GLY A 22 -0.64 0.64 6.68
CA GLY A 22 -0.50 2.09 6.59
C GLY A 22 0.71 2.50 5.75
N ILE A 23 0.68 3.76 5.32
CA ILE A 23 1.80 4.40 4.63
C ILE A 23 2.44 5.36 5.62
N ALA A 24 3.68 5.08 6.03
CA ALA A 24 4.39 5.93 6.99
C ALA A 24 4.54 7.37 6.46
N PRO A 25 4.30 8.43 7.25
CA PRO A 25 4.36 9.82 6.79
C PRO A 25 5.81 10.34 6.69
N ARG A 26 6.55 9.87 5.69
CA ARG A 26 7.95 10.24 5.42
C ARG A 26 8.16 10.63 3.97
N LYS A 27 9.21 11.41 3.68
CA LYS A 27 9.57 11.88 2.33
C LYS A 27 10.46 10.91 1.54
N THR A 28 11.13 9.98 2.21
CA THR A 28 12.10 9.06 1.59
C THR A 28 11.94 7.65 2.14
N ASP A 29 12.22 6.65 1.31
CA ASP A 29 12.28 5.24 1.67
C ASP A 29 13.68 4.70 1.40
N TYR A 30 14.12 3.71 2.19
CA TYR A 30 15.32 2.92 1.88
C TYR A 30 14.88 1.58 1.29
N ILE A 31 15.25 1.33 0.05
CA ILE A 31 14.89 0.12 -0.70
C ILE A 31 16.19 -0.47 -1.23
N ASN A 32 16.51 -1.69 -0.82
CA ASN A 32 17.75 -2.39 -1.18
C ASN A 32 19.02 -1.53 -0.95
N GLY A 33 19.08 -0.86 0.21
CA GLY A 33 20.21 0.02 0.58
C GLY A 33 20.24 1.37 -0.14
N ARG A 34 19.32 1.63 -1.08
CA ARG A 34 19.24 2.90 -1.81
C ARG A 34 18.17 3.79 -1.22
N LYS A 35 18.51 5.07 -1.04
CA LYS A 35 17.56 6.10 -0.64
C LYS A 35 16.75 6.54 -1.86
N ILE A 36 15.44 6.37 -1.80
CA ILE A 36 14.50 6.75 -2.84
C ILE A 36 13.60 7.86 -2.31
N GLU A 37 13.51 8.95 -3.04
CA GLU A 37 12.60 10.06 -2.73
C GLU A 37 11.18 9.73 -3.19
N ARG A 38 10.20 9.98 -2.32
CA ARG A 38 8.79 9.80 -2.68
C ARG A 38 8.33 10.90 -3.59
N LYS A 39 7.59 10.50 -4.63
CA LYS A 39 6.87 11.40 -5.52
C LYS A 39 5.38 11.35 -5.20
N LEU A 40 4.60 12.21 -5.84
CA LEU A 40 3.15 12.11 -5.81
C LEU A 40 2.72 10.71 -6.29
N ARG A 41 1.95 10.00 -5.47
CA ARG A 41 1.40 8.67 -5.78
C ARG A 41 -0.11 8.71 -5.67
N LEU A 42 -0.79 8.36 -6.75
CA LEU A 42 -2.23 8.15 -6.77
C LEU A 42 -2.51 6.64 -6.71
N SER A 43 -3.37 6.22 -5.78
CA SER A 43 -3.86 4.84 -5.72
C SER A 43 -5.36 4.78 -5.79
N MET A 44 -5.86 3.87 -6.61
CA MET A 44 -7.27 3.53 -6.70
C MET A 44 -7.53 2.31 -5.82
N THR A 45 -8.44 2.43 -4.86
CA THR A 45 -8.81 1.33 -3.96
C THR A 45 -10.23 0.87 -4.28
N PHE A 46 -10.38 -0.41 -4.61
CA PHE A 46 -11.67 -1.03 -4.88
C PHE A 46 -12.11 -1.88 -3.70
N ARG A 47 -13.39 -1.78 -3.32
CA ARG A 47 -14.02 -2.64 -2.31
C ARG A 47 -15.43 -2.99 -2.74
N LYS A 48 -15.87 -4.20 -2.43
CA LYS A 48 -17.27 -4.60 -2.56
C LYS A 48 -18.01 -4.27 -1.27
N VAL A 49 -19.16 -3.63 -1.40
CA VAL A 49 -20.09 -3.45 -0.28
C VAL A 49 -20.86 -4.76 -0.07
N ILE A 50 -20.99 -5.19 1.18
CA ILE A 50 -21.86 -6.31 1.55
C ILE A 50 -23.24 -5.72 1.81
N LEU A 51 -24.21 -6.07 0.98
CA LEU A 51 -25.62 -5.73 1.19
C LEU A 51 -26.23 -6.73 2.18
N GLN A 52 -27.20 -6.27 2.98
CA GLN A 52 -27.98 -7.11 3.90
C GLN A 52 -29.07 -7.88 3.15
#